data_AF-A0A2K9ZGE7-F1
#
_entry.id   AF-A0A2K9ZGE7-F1
#
_cell.length_a   1.000
_cell.length_b   1.000
_cell.length_c   1.000
_cell.angle_alpha   90.00
_cell.angle_beta   90.00
_cell.angle_gamma   90.00
#
_symmetry.space_group_name_H-M   'P 1'
#
loop_
_entity.id
_entity.type
_entity.pdbx_description
1 polymer ?
#
loop_
_entity_poly.entity_id
_entity_poly.type
_entity_poly.pdbx_seq_one_letter_code
_entity_poly.pdbx_strand_id
1 'polypeptide(L)'
;MKRISYVLTLLVTLGYSPLALAQDKPFITSLDTADLTPAQSKALNDIRQLPTTQESTIVRADAAALMQNAQVEIPLPGRGAVTVATSDRSVLSDRGFVLAGRTESNDSVAVGDGSVGLSTFSVNGDSVTGSIQTETGLFRIRPLGGGAHVLFKVGTFPSEHPSNEPLNGGGDRQDLPPLKLKSMQDRGLTEVTVLVAFTPAVANLVPDIQGLVDLAFVETNTSYANSGVYIKVVPATPKPVSTNYQESGSFDADLAALKNKNDGKMDELQTLRNQIRADVVVLLINNGSSCGLASDILGNKESAFAVVYYDCATGNYSFGHEIGHIQGARHNPEVDPTPSPFAYGHGFMDATRNRRSVMSYDCPNHCTRLPQWARPDEWGNSDVSNDARVLNETRDMIAGFR
;
A
#
# COMPACT_ATOMS: atom_id res chain seq x y z
N MET A 1 52.69 30.12 65.94
CA MET A 1 52.79 29.67 64.53
C MET A 1 51.38 29.40 64.00
N LYS A 2 50.77 30.36 63.30
CA LYS A 2 49.42 30.23 62.71
C LYS A 2 49.56 30.13 61.19
N ARG A 3 49.03 29.06 60.61
CA ARG A 3 49.02 28.76 59.17
C ARG A 3 48.04 29.68 58.44
N ILE A 4 48.46 30.23 57.31
CA ILE A 4 47.62 30.99 56.37
C ILE A 4 47.14 30.00 55.31
N SER A 5 45.83 29.79 55.20
CA SER A 5 45.20 29.04 54.10
C SER A 5 44.78 30.02 53.00
N TYR A 6 45.30 29.82 51.78
CA TYR A 6 44.81 30.46 50.57
C TYR A 6 43.56 29.70 50.08
N VAL A 7 42.44 30.41 49.93
CA VAL A 7 41.24 29.91 49.25
C VAL A 7 41.37 30.29 47.78
N LEU A 8 41.44 29.27 46.91
CA LEU A 8 41.47 29.41 45.46
C LEU A 8 40.01 29.49 44.96
N THR A 9 39.58 30.67 44.51
CA THR A 9 38.24 30.85 43.93
C THR A 9 38.26 30.37 42.48
N LEU A 10 37.61 29.24 42.20
CA LEU A 10 37.42 28.70 40.85
C LEU A 10 36.28 29.49 40.17
N LEU A 11 36.60 30.33 39.18
CA LEU A 11 35.58 30.90 38.28
C LEU A 11 35.11 29.81 37.31
N VAL A 12 33.88 29.32 37.49
CA VAL A 12 33.19 28.49 36.50
C VAL A 12 32.52 29.43 35.50
N THR A 13 33.10 29.59 34.32
CA THR A 13 32.42 30.20 33.17
C THR A 13 31.41 29.21 32.61
N LEU A 14 30.14 29.41 32.92
CA LEU A 14 29.01 28.75 32.24
C LEU A 14 29.00 29.21 30.78
N GLY A 15 29.54 28.40 29.89
CA GLY A 15 29.36 28.57 28.46
C GLY A 15 27.89 28.37 28.11
N TYR A 16 27.19 29.47 27.79
CA TYR A 16 25.91 29.40 27.10
C TYR A 16 26.20 28.91 25.67
N SER A 17 26.08 27.60 25.44
CA SER A 17 25.87 27.09 24.09
C SER A 17 24.45 27.49 23.68
N PRO A 18 24.25 28.29 22.62
CA PRO A 18 22.92 28.47 22.09
C PRO A 18 22.46 27.09 21.60
N LEU A 19 21.40 26.57 22.21
CA LEU A 19 20.59 25.54 21.59
C LEU A 19 20.11 26.14 20.27
N ALA A 20 20.75 25.77 19.16
CA ALA A 20 20.20 26.04 17.85
C ALA A 20 18.83 25.34 17.82
N LEU A 21 17.76 26.12 17.86
CA LEU A 21 16.44 25.62 17.50
C LEU A 21 16.60 25.09 16.07
N ALA A 22 16.49 23.77 15.90
CA ALA A 22 16.46 23.18 14.58
C ALA A 22 15.30 23.86 13.85
N GLN A 23 15.60 24.60 12.79
CA GLN A 23 14.59 25.20 11.95
C GLN A 23 13.90 24.04 11.23
N ASP A 24 12.61 23.81 11.50
CA ASP A 24 11.83 22.76 10.84
C ASP A 24 11.97 22.95 9.32
N LYS A 25 12.64 22.00 8.67
CA LYS A 25 12.75 22.03 7.21
C LYS A 25 11.37 21.71 6.63
N PRO A 26 10.84 22.54 5.71
CA PRO A 26 9.56 22.25 5.10
C PRO A 26 9.67 20.97 4.28
N PHE A 27 8.73 20.05 4.47
CA PHE A 27 8.66 18.84 3.66
C PHE A 27 8.33 19.16 2.20
N ILE A 28 7.41 20.10 1.97
CA ILE A 28 6.98 20.51 0.64
C ILE A 28 7.40 21.95 0.35
N THR A 29 7.98 22.19 -0.82
CA THR A 29 8.22 23.53 -1.36
C THR A 29 7.69 23.62 -2.80
N SER A 30 7.32 24.83 -3.22
CA SER A 30 6.79 25.07 -4.56
C SER A 30 7.83 24.81 -5.65
N LEU A 31 7.40 24.26 -6.77
CA LEU A 31 8.19 24.10 -7.99
C LEU A 31 7.44 24.73 -9.17
N ASP A 32 8.14 25.46 -10.05
CA ASP A 32 7.52 25.95 -11.28
C ASP A 32 7.57 24.90 -12.38
N THR A 33 6.53 24.85 -13.22
CA THR A 33 6.46 23.94 -14.36
C THR A 33 7.57 24.24 -15.38
N ALA A 34 8.01 25.49 -15.46
CA ALA A 34 9.13 25.90 -16.30
C ALA A 34 10.47 25.28 -15.86
N ASP A 35 10.59 24.85 -14.59
CA ASP A 35 11.79 24.24 -14.04
C ASP A 35 11.88 22.73 -14.28
N LEU A 36 10.85 22.13 -14.90
CA LEU A 36 10.85 20.71 -15.21
C LEU A 36 11.69 20.41 -16.45
N THR A 37 12.52 19.37 -16.34
CA THR A 37 13.18 18.75 -17.48
C THR A 37 12.15 18.15 -18.46
N PRO A 38 12.52 17.87 -19.72
CA PRO A 38 11.63 17.20 -20.66
C PRO A 38 11.11 15.84 -20.16
N ALA A 39 11.95 15.06 -19.46
CA ALA A 39 11.56 13.78 -18.89
C ALA A 39 10.53 13.94 -17.76
N GLN A 40 10.74 14.90 -16.85
CA GLN A 40 9.78 15.21 -15.79
C GLN A 40 8.45 15.74 -16.36
N SER A 41 8.52 16.56 -17.41
CA SER A 41 7.34 17.08 -18.09
C SER A 41 6.52 15.96 -18.74
N LYS A 42 7.21 14.98 -19.36
CA LYS A 42 6.55 13.78 -19.88
C LYS A 42 5.88 12.98 -18.76
N ALA A 43 6.60 12.68 -17.68
CA ALA A 43 6.06 11.92 -16.55
C ALA A 43 4.84 12.61 -15.92
N LEU A 44 4.88 13.94 -15.79
CA LEU A 44 3.75 14.74 -15.30
C LEU A 44 2.54 14.63 -16.23
N ASN A 45 2.76 14.71 -17.55
CA ASN A 45 1.69 14.58 -18.53
C ASN A 45 1.08 13.17 -18.52
N ASP A 46 1.91 12.13 -18.41
CA ASP A 46 1.44 10.75 -18.30
C ASP A 46 0.55 10.58 -17.05
N ILE A 47 0.95 11.13 -15.90
CA ILE A 47 0.14 11.09 -14.66
C ILE A 47 -1.17 11.88 -14.82
N ARG A 48 -1.14 13.07 -15.42
CA ARG A 48 -2.33 13.92 -15.63
C ARG A 48 -3.36 13.30 -16.57
N GLN A 49 -2.96 12.35 -17.41
CA GLN A 49 -3.87 11.64 -18.30
C GLN A 49 -4.59 10.47 -17.62
N LEU A 50 -4.16 10.07 -16.40
CA LEU A 50 -4.81 9.00 -15.66
C LEU A 50 -6.20 9.44 -15.17
N PRO A 51 -7.24 8.60 -15.28
CA PRO A 51 -8.56 8.87 -14.69
C PRO A 51 -8.53 9.09 -13.16
N THR A 52 -7.50 8.56 -12.51
CA THR A 52 -7.23 8.71 -11.08
C THR A 52 -6.55 10.03 -10.73
N THR A 53 -6.25 10.91 -11.68
CA THR A 53 -5.61 12.20 -11.40
C THR A 53 -6.59 13.35 -11.58
N GLN A 54 -6.90 14.03 -10.48
CA GLN A 54 -7.63 15.29 -10.43
C GLN A 54 -6.75 16.33 -9.75
N GLU A 55 -6.92 17.61 -10.10
CA GLU A 55 -6.31 18.76 -9.39
C GLU A 55 -4.84 18.52 -8.99
N SER A 56 -3.90 18.79 -9.90
CA SER A 56 -2.47 18.49 -9.66
C SER A 56 -1.63 19.75 -9.49
N THR A 57 -0.74 19.69 -8.51
CA THR A 57 0.32 20.68 -8.27
C THR A 57 1.67 19.98 -8.30
N ILE A 58 2.69 20.69 -8.77
CA ILE A 58 4.07 20.22 -8.74
C ILE A 58 4.81 20.82 -7.56
N VAL A 59 5.68 20.02 -6.95
CA VAL A 59 6.38 20.38 -5.73
C VAL A 59 7.79 19.79 -5.73
N ARG A 60 8.64 20.31 -4.86
CA ARG A 60 9.82 19.59 -4.37
C ARG A 60 9.50 19.01 -3.01
N ALA A 61 9.83 17.74 -2.82
CA ALA A 61 9.69 17.06 -1.54
C ALA A 61 11.08 16.84 -0.92
N ASP A 62 11.28 17.25 0.33
CA ASP A 62 12.48 16.95 1.10
C ASP A 62 12.25 15.68 1.92
N ALA A 63 12.73 14.55 1.39
CA ALA A 63 12.65 13.24 2.05
C ALA A 63 13.21 13.25 3.48
N ALA A 64 14.22 14.10 3.78
CA ALA A 64 14.81 14.18 5.10
C ALA A 64 13.86 14.80 6.14
N ALA A 65 12.94 15.68 5.72
CA ALA A 65 11.95 16.30 6.60
C ALA A 65 11.00 15.25 7.22
N LEU A 66 10.66 14.20 6.47
CA LEU A 66 9.85 13.08 6.98
C LEU A 66 10.58 12.27 8.06
N MET A 67 11.92 12.27 8.09
CA MET A 67 12.72 11.66 9.16
C MET A 67 13.06 12.61 10.31
N GLN A 68 13.13 13.92 10.07
CA GLN A 68 13.64 14.86 11.06
C GLN A 68 12.53 15.47 11.90
N ASN A 69 11.37 15.71 11.30
CA ASN A 69 10.28 16.42 11.95
C ASN A 69 9.30 15.41 12.55
N ALA A 70 8.74 15.67 13.73
CA ALA A 70 7.69 14.82 14.33
C ALA A 70 6.35 14.92 13.58
N GLN A 71 6.14 16.03 12.88
CA GLN A 71 4.99 16.29 12.03
C GLN A 71 5.46 17.05 10.78
N VAL A 72 4.74 16.91 9.68
CA VAL A 72 4.97 17.67 8.45
C VAL A 72 3.68 18.28 7.96
N GLU A 73 3.76 19.49 7.41
CA GLU A 73 2.66 20.16 6.74
C GLU A 73 2.71 19.89 5.24
N ILE A 74 1.57 19.54 4.65
CA ILE A 74 1.42 19.22 3.22
C ILE A 74 0.33 20.12 2.63
N PRO A 75 0.68 21.10 1.78
CA PRO A 75 -0.32 21.88 1.07
C PRO A 75 -0.99 20.99 0.02
N LEU A 76 -2.31 20.81 0.10
CA LEU A 76 -3.05 19.96 -0.83
C LEU A 76 -3.65 20.79 -1.97
N PRO A 77 -3.69 20.28 -3.21
CA PRO A 77 -4.33 20.97 -4.32
C PRO A 77 -5.83 21.12 -4.05
N GLY A 78 -6.37 22.31 -4.37
CA GLY A 78 -7.81 22.61 -4.24
C GLY A 78 -8.32 22.86 -2.81
N ARG A 79 -7.47 22.80 -1.79
CA ARG A 79 -7.87 22.99 -0.37
C ARG A 79 -6.72 23.49 0.52
N GLY A 80 -6.97 23.63 1.82
CA GLY A 80 -5.95 23.94 2.82
C GLY A 80 -4.93 22.83 3.03
N ALA A 81 -3.87 23.13 3.78
CA ALA A 81 -2.85 22.16 4.12
C ALA A 81 -3.35 21.16 5.19
N VAL A 82 -2.74 19.98 5.20
CA VAL A 82 -2.92 18.98 6.26
C VAL A 82 -1.64 18.78 7.03
N THR A 83 -1.78 18.45 8.31
CA THR A 83 -0.67 18.07 9.18
C THR A 83 -0.61 16.56 9.27
N VAL A 84 0.55 15.98 8.99
CA VAL A 84 0.78 14.53 9.09
C VAL A 84 1.78 14.26 10.20
N ALA A 85 1.37 13.49 11.20
CA ALA A 85 2.28 12.94 12.20
C ALA A 85 3.16 11.87 11.58
N THR A 86 4.46 11.92 11.82
CA THR A 86 5.44 11.00 11.22
C THR A 86 6.02 10.04 12.25
N SER A 87 5.34 9.80 13.37
CA SER A 87 5.89 9.12 14.55
C SER A 87 6.09 7.61 14.39
N ASP A 88 5.34 6.94 13.51
CA ASP A 88 5.47 5.50 13.27
C ASP A 88 6.27 5.25 11.99
N ARG A 89 7.55 4.88 12.16
CA ARG A 89 8.52 4.73 11.07
C ARG A 89 9.19 3.38 11.14
N SER A 90 9.33 2.74 9.99
CA SER A 90 10.15 1.55 9.81
C SER A 90 11.24 1.84 8.79
N VAL A 91 12.51 1.71 9.20
CA VAL A 91 13.66 1.92 8.32
C VAL A 91 13.87 0.66 7.48
N LEU A 92 13.97 0.83 6.15
CA LEU A 92 14.23 -0.26 5.19
C LEU A 92 15.69 -0.30 4.74
N SER A 93 16.35 0.86 4.66
CA SER A 93 17.77 1.02 4.32
C SER A 93 18.29 2.40 4.75
N ASP A 94 19.58 2.67 4.53
CA ASP A 94 20.23 3.95 4.88
C ASP A 94 19.53 5.19 4.29
N ARG A 95 18.84 5.05 3.14
CA ARG A 95 18.10 6.13 2.48
C ARG A 95 16.67 5.74 2.12
N GLY A 96 16.15 4.68 2.74
CA GLY A 96 14.80 4.21 2.49
C GLY A 96 14.08 3.83 3.76
N PHE A 97 12.87 4.33 3.90
CA PHE A 97 12.03 4.07 5.06
C PHE A 97 10.58 4.25 4.67
N VAL A 98 9.73 3.73 5.52
CA VAL A 98 8.29 3.80 5.38
C VAL A 98 7.68 4.32 6.66
N LEU A 99 6.58 5.05 6.53
CA LEU A 99 5.88 5.59 7.69
C LEU A 99 4.39 5.55 7.49
N ALA A 100 3.68 5.38 8.60
CA ALA A 100 2.23 5.48 8.69
C ALA A 100 1.90 6.57 9.71
N GLY A 101 1.09 7.54 9.31
CA GLY A 101 0.90 8.79 10.02
C GLY A 101 -0.55 9.17 10.17
N ARG A 102 -0.91 9.70 11.34
CA ARG A 102 -2.21 10.36 11.54
C ARG A 102 -2.23 11.65 10.75
N THR A 103 -3.29 11.88 10.00
CA THR A 103 -3.51 13.08 9.19
C THR A 103 -4.61 13.92 9.80
N GLU A 104 -4.27 15.13 10.20
CA GLU A 104 -5.20 16.09 10.78
C GLU A 104 -5.40 17.24 9.78
N SER A 105 -6.67 17.56 9.53
CA SER A 105 -7.03 18.71 8.71
C SER A 105 -6.83 19.99 9.51
N ASN A 106 -6.15 20.97 8.91
CA ASN A 106 -6.05 22.31 9.49
C ASN A 106 -7.33 23.14 9.20
N ASP A 107 -8.25 22.63 8.36
CA ASP A 107 -9.51 23.28 8.02
C ASP A 107 -10.61 22.83 9.01
N SER A 108 -11.22 23.80 9.70
CA SER A 108 -12.06 23.59 10.89
C SER A 108 -13.48 23.03 10.65
N VAL A 109 -13.73 22.31 9.56
CA VAL A 109 -15.10 21.87 9.20
C VAL A 109 -15.28 20.37 9.47
N ALA A 110 -15.70 20.06 10.70
CA ALA A 110 -16.06 18.71 11.12
C ALA A 110 -17.49 18.35 10.69
N VAL A 111 -17.66 17.30 9.86
CA VAL A 111 -18.86 16.45 9.84
C VAL A 111 -18.47 15.01 9.42
N GLY A 112 -18.70 14.02 10.29
CA GLY A 112 -18.52 12.58 10.03
C GLY A 112 -17.47 11.92 10.94
N ASP A 113 -17.66 10.66 11.35
CA ASP A 113 -17.09 9.99 12.54
C ASP A 113 -15.57 9.67 12.56
N GLY A 114 -14.74 10.55 12.01
CA GLY A 114 -13.31 10.60 12.33
C GLY A 114 -12.64 11.87 11.83
N SER A 115 -12.09 12.67 12.75
CA SER A 115 -11.29 13.87 12.47
C SER A 115 -9.84 13.57 12.03
N VAL A 116 -9.55 12.32 11.61
CA VAL A 116 -8.18 11.84 11.35
C VAL A 116 -8.16 10.82 10.21
N GLY A 117 -7.41 11.13 9.15
CA GLY A 117 -7.08 10.18 8.07
C GLY A 117 -5.77 9.44 8.33
N LEU A 118 -5.48 8.42 7.52
CA LEU A 118 -4.17 7.76 7.51
C LEU A 118 -3.37 8.23 6.30
N SER A 119 -2.13 8.64 6.52
CA SER A 119 -1.15 8.81 5.45
C SER A 119 -0.06 7.76 5.54
N THR A 120 0.34 7.24 4.39
CA THR A 120 1.42 6.27 4.25
C THR A 120 2.42 6.78 3.23
N PHE A 121 3.71 6.68 3.55
CA PHE A 121 4.78 7.08 2.63
C PHE A 121 5.83 6.00 2.54
N SER A 122 6.40 5.90 1.34
CA SER A 122 7.67 5.26 1.08
C SER A 122 8.66 6.30 0.59
N VAL A 123 9.87 6.23 1.12
CA VAL A 123 11.01 7.04 0.71
C VAL A 123 12.07 6.13 0.11
N ASN A 124 12.56 6.51 -1.07
CA ASN A 124 13.67 5.85 -1.74
C ASN A 124 14.66 6.89 -2.28
N GLY A 125 15.68 7.22 -1.49
CA GLY A 125 16.56 8.34 -1.77
C GLY A 125 15.81 9.66 -1.67
N ASP A 126 15.77 10.42 -2.77
CA ASP A 126 15.04 11.70 -2.85
C ASP A 126 13.60 11.52 -3.35
N SER A 127 13.21 10.30 -3.72
CA SER A 127 11.85 9.99 -4.18
C SER A 127 10.95 9.71 -2.98
N VAL A 128 9.79 10.37 -2.96
CA VAL A 128 8.72 10.16 -1.99
C VAL A 128 7.48 9.74 -2.74
N THR A 129 6.98 8.54 -2.43
CA THR A 129 5.71 8.03 -2.93
C THR A 129 4.77 7.88 -1.74
N GLY A 130 3.55 8.42 -1.81
CA GLY A 130 2.66 8.37 -0.66
C GLY A 130 1.17 8.52 -0.98
N SER A 131 0.37 7.99 -0.07
CA SER A 131 -1.09 8.09 -0.01
C SER A 131 -1.47 8.95 1.20
N ILE A 132 -2.35 9.91 1.02
CA ILE A 132 -2.78 10.86 2.05
C ILE A 132 -4.30 10.82 2.10
N GLN A 133 -4.86 10.04 3.02
CA GLN A 133 -6.31 10.00 3.21
C GLN A 133 -6.77 11.21 4.01
N THR A 134 -7.81 11.87 3.51
CA THR A 134 -8.45 13.00 4.18
C THR A 134 -9.97 12.81 4.19
N GLU A 135 -10.66 13.70 4.90
CA GLU A 135 -12.12 13.83 4.90
C GLU A 135 -12.70 14.18 3.53
N THR A 136 -11.90 14.81 2.66
CA THR A 136 -12.31 15.25 1.32
C THR A 136 -11.93 14.26 0.20
N GLY A 137 -11.32 13.13 0.57
CA GLY A 137 -10.84 12.11 -0.35
C GLY A 137 -9.35 11.80 -0.19
N LEU A 138 -8.88 10.92 -1.07
CA LEU A 138 -7.49 10.47 -1.12
C LEU A 138 -6.65 11.45 -1.97
N PHE A 139 -5.47 11.79 -1.50
CA PHE A 139 -4.44 12.50 -2.27
C PHE A 139 -3.20 11.62 -2.40
N ARG A 140 -2.40 11.86 -3.43
CA ARG A 140 -1.14 11.13 -3.66
C ARG A 140 -0.01 12.07 -4.00
N ILE A 141 1.17 11.76 -3.48
CA ILE A 141 2.44 12.32 -3.95
C ILE A 141 3.19 11.26 -4.73
N ARG A 142 3.65 11.59 -5.94
CA ARG A 142 4.44 10.70 -6.80
C ARG A 142 5.69 11.41 -7.33
N PRO A 143 6.84 10.72 -7.41
CA PRO A 143 8.06 11.30 -7.96
C PRO A 143 7.96 11.47 -9.48
N LEU A 144 8.50 12.59 -9.96
CA LEU A 144 8.77 12.88 -11.38
C LEU A 144 10.25 12.68 -11.74
N GLY A 145 11.10 12.41 -10.73
CA GLY A 145 12.57 12.32 -10.83
C GLY A 145 13.27 13.60 -10.39
N GLY A 146 14.54 13.52 -9.97
CA GLY A 146 15.37 14.69 -9.61
C GLY A 146 14.81 15.56 -8.47
N GLY A 147 14.13 14.94 -7.50
CA GLY A 147 13.48 15.61 -6.36
C GLY A 147 12.17 16.34 -6.70
N ALA A 148 11.78 16.39 -7.98
CA ALA A 148 10.47 16.91 -8.39
C ALA A 148 9.39 15.86 -8.16
N HIS A 149 8.23 16.30 -7.69
CA HIS A 149 7.08 15.47 -7.39
C HIS A 149 5.81 16.13 -7.92
N VAL A 150 4.78 15.32 -8.13
CA VAL A 150 3.41 15.77 -8.34
C VAL A 150 2.57 15.36 -7.14
N LEU A 151 1.78 16.29 -6.62
CA LEU A 151 0.77 16.09 -5.61
C LEU A 151 -0.60 16.31 -6.25
N PHE A 152 -1.51 15.36 -6.09
CA PHE A 152 -2.81 15.42 -6.77
C PHE A 152 -3.91 14.76 -5.95
N LYS A 153 -5.15 15.19 -6.19
CA LYS A 153 -6.35 14.54 -5.66
C LYS A 153 -6.63 13.29 -6.50
N VAL A 154 -6.93 12.19 -5.84
CA VAL A 154 -7.27 10.96 -6.53
C VAL A 154 -8.71 11.03 -7.06
N GLY A 155 -8.84 10.76 -8.36
CA GLY A 155 -10.10 10.62 -9.06
C GLY A 155 -10.67 9.21 -8.97
N THR A 156 -11.06 8.66 -10.12
CA THR A 156 -11.80 7.39 -10.17
C THR A 156 -10.87 6.24 -10.52
N PHE A 157 -10.85 5.21 -9.68
CA PHE A 157 -10.25 3.92 -10.01
C PHE A 157 -11.13 3.13 -10.98
N PRO A 158 -10.55 2.24 -11.82
CA PRO A 158 -11.33 1.30 -12.61
C PRO A 158 -12.09 0.30 -11.72
N SER A 159 -12.89 -0.56 -12.34
CA SER A 159 -13.55 -1.69 -11.65
C SER A 159 -12.52 -2.53 -10.88
N GLU A 160 -12.92 -3.11 -9.75
CA GLU A 160 -12.02 -3.92 -8.93
C GLU A 160 -11.51 -5.15 -9.72
N HIS A 161 -12.42 -5.83 -10.44
CA HIS A 161 -12.14 -7.01 -11.26
C HIS A 161 -12.68 -6.87 -12.69
N PRO A 162 -12.12 -7.63 -13.67
CA PRO A 162 -12.64 -7.71 -15.03
C PRO A 162 -14.11 -8.14 -15.03
N SER A 163 -14.95 -7.40 -15.77
CA SER A 163 -16.35 -7.76 -15.96
C SER A 163 -16.43 -8.90 -16.96
N ASN A 164 -16.40 -10.14 -16.46
CA ASN A 164 -17.00 -11.37 -17.00
C ASN A 164 -16.36 -12.54 -16.26
N GLU A 165 -17.21 -13.33 -15.59
CA GLU A 165 -16.91 -14.50 -14.76
C GLU A 165 -16.68 -14.18 -13.27
N PRO A 166 -17.48 -14.77 -12.35
CA PRO A 166 -17.04 -14.86 -10.96
C PRO A 166 -15.67 -15.52 -10.98
N LEU A 167 -14.72 -15.04 -10.16
CA LEU A 167 -13.48 -15.79 -9.87
C LEU A 167 -13.90 -17.23 -9.68
N ASN A 168 -13.52 -18.09 -10.62
CA ASN A 168 -14.05 -19.44 -10.69
C ASN A 168 -13.70 -20.10 -9.36
N GLY A 169 -14.68 -20.22 -8.46
CA GLY A 169 -14.63 -21.20 -7.38
C GLY A 169 -14.68 -22.63 -7.92
N GLY A 170 -14.61 -22.79 -9.25
CA GLY A 170 -14.75 -23.99 -10.05
C GLY A 170 -13.41 -24.62 -10.42
N GLY A 171 -12.54 -24.80 -9.44
CA GLY A 171 -11.78 -26.04 -9.37
C GLY A 171 -12.55 -26.94 -8.41
N ASP A 172 -13.15 -28.00 -8.93
CA ASP A 172 -13.58 -29.14 -8.11
C ASP A 172 -12.46 -29.41 -7.09
N ARG A 173 -12.77 -29.27 -5.79
CA ARG A 173 -11.80 -29.19 -4.67
C ARG A 173 -11.04 -30.50 -4.48
N GLN A 174 -10.20 -30.89 -5.44
CA GLN A 174 -9.60 -32.21 -5.45
C GLN A 174 -8.23 -32.25 -4.77
N ASP A 175 -7.50 -31.13 -4.60
CA ASP A 175 -6.10 -31.18 -4.15
C ASP A 175 -5.67 -30.16 -3.07
N LEU A 176 -6.59 -29.48 -2.38
CA LEU A 176 -6.19 -28.79 -1.15
C LEU A 176 -6.01 -29.84 -0.03
N PRO A 177 -4.82 -30.02 0.57
CA PRO A 177 -4.68 -30.86 1.75
C PRO A 177 -5.65 -30.37 2.84
N PRO A 178 -6.05 -31.21 3.82
CA PRO A 178 -6.97 -30.80 4.86
C PRO A 178 -6.54 -29.46 5.45
N LEU A 179 -7.39 -28.43 5.30
CA LEU A 179 -7.08 -27.07 5.72
C LEU A 179 -6.80 -27.11 7.23
N LYS A 180 -5.53 -26.99 7.62
CA LYS A 180 -5.15 -26.88 9.03
C LYS A 180 -5.29 -25.42 9.44
N LEU A 181 -6.53 -25.04 9.74
CA LEU A 181 -6.86 -23.70 10.19
C LEU A 181 -6.20 -23.43 11.54
N LYS A 182 -5.68 -22.21 11.70
CA LYS A 182 -5.22 -21.74 13.01
C LYS A 182 -6.38 -21.56 13.97
N SER A 183 -6.10 -21.76 15.25
CA SER A 183 -7.02 -21.37 16.30
C SER A 183 -7.27 -19.86 16.23
N MET A 184 -8.53 -19.44 16.41
CA MET A 184 -8.90 -18.03 16.53
C MET A 184 -8.22 -17.32 17.72
N GLN A 185 -7.62 -18.06 18.65
CA GLN A 185 -6.86 -17.52 19.78
C GLN A 185 -5.36 -17.41 19.50
N ASP A 186 -4.86 -17.97 18.40
CA ASP A 186 -3.44 -17.88 18.05
C ASP A 186 -3.12 -16.45 17.58
N ARG A 187 -2.12 -15.83 18.22
CA ARG A 187 -1.65 -14.46 17.98
C ARG A 187 -0.22 -14.41 17.42
N GLY A 188 0.36 -15.57 17.07
CA GLY A 188 1.69 -15.65 16.49
C GLY A 188 1.72 -15.02 15.10
N LEU A 189 2.66 -14.09 14.89
CA LEU A 189 2.89 -13.41 13.63
C LEU A 189 3.50 -14.37 12.61
N THR A 190 2.90 -14.45 11.42
CA THR A 190 3.41 -15.24 10.29
C THR A 190 3.92 -14.31 9.19
N GLU A 191 5.15 -14.52 8.74
CA GLU A 191 5.70 -13.79 7.58
C GLU A 191 5.31 -14.49 6.28
N VAL A 192 4.87 -13.70 5.29
CA VAL A 192 4.53 -14.16 3.94
C VAL A 192 5.45 -13.43 2.95
N THR A 193 6.27 -14.20 2.23
CA THR A 193 7.23 -13.66 1.27
C THR A 193 6.58 -13.43 -0.09
N VAL A 194 6.68 -12.21 -0.62
CA VAL A 194 6.04 -11.85 -1.90
C VAL A 194 7.10 -11.43 -2.91
N LEU A 195 7.17 -12.14 -4.04
CA LEU A 195 7.94 -11.73 -5.21
C LEU A 195 7.10 -10.75 -6.02
N VAL A 196 7.57 -9.51 -6.15
CA VAL A 196 6.91 -8.50 -6.97
C VAL A 196 7.67 -8.32 -8.27
N ALA A 197 6.98 -8.50 -9.38
CA ALA A 197 7.50 -8.29 -10.72
C ALA A 197 6.77 -7.15 -11.43
N PHE A 198 7.36 -6.58 -12.47
CA PHE A 198 6.75 -5.54 -13.29
C PHE A 198 7.14 -5.65 -14.76
N THR A 199 6.24 -5.19 -15.64
CA THR A 199 6.42 -5.19 -17.10
C THR A 199 7.19 -3.96 -17.59
N PRO A 200 7.68 -3.98 -18.85
CA PRO A 200 8.29 -2.80 -19.47
C PRO A 200 7.34 -1.59 -19.56
N ALA A 201 6.02 -1.82 -19.70
CA ALA A 201 5.04 -0.73 -19.74
C ALA A 201 4.97 0.02 -18.39
N VAL A 202 5.00 -0.70 -17.28
CA VAL A 202 5.09 -0.09 -15.94
C VAL A 202 6.43 0.63 -15.74
N ALA A 203 7.54 0.02 -16.18
CA ALA A 203 8.88 0.64 -16.12
C ALA A 203 8.95 2.01 -16.82
N ASN A 204 8.19 2.19 -17.91
CA ASN A 204 8.16 3.44 -18.65
C ASN A 204 7.31 4.55 -17.98
N LEU A 205 6.40 4.19 -17.07
CA LEU A 205 5.43 5.10 -16.45
C LEU A 205 5.74 5.41 -14.99
N VAL A 206 6.52 4.57 -14.32
CA VAL A 206 6.80 4.67 -12.88
C VAL A 206 8.30 4.92 -12.66
N PRO A 207 8.71 6.17 -12.43
CA PRO A 207 10.13 6.50 -12.20
C PRO A 207 10.75 5.81 -10.98
N ASP A 208 9.95 5.55 -9.95
CA ASP A 208 10.38 4.90 -8.70
C ASP A 208 9.49 3.70 -8.37
N ILE A 209 9.74 2.58 -9.04
CA ILE A 209 8.99 1.33 -8.82
C ILE A 209 9.24 0.80 -7.40
N GLN A 210 10.45 0.95 -6.88
CA GLN A 210 10.75 0.53 -5.51
C GLN A 210 9.86 1.27 -4.50
N GLY A 211 9.76 2.59 -4.61
CA GLY A 211 8.89 3.40 -3.75
C GLY A 211 7.42 2.99 -3.83
N LEU A 212 6.91 2.70 -5.04
CA LEU A 212 5.54 2.19 -5.23
C LEU A 212 5.32 0.85 -4.52
N VAL A 213 6.25 -0.09 -4.71
CA VAL A 213 6.15 -1.44 -4.12
C VAL A 213 6.26 -1.38 -2.60
N ASP A 214 7.23 -0.65 -2.07
CA ASP A 214 7.40 -0.46 -0.62
C ASP A 214 6.15 0.14 0.02
N LEU A 215 5.51 1.13 -0.64
CA LEU A 215 4.25 1.70 -0.18
C LEU A 215 3.13 0.65 -0.17
N ALA A 216 3.05 -0.22 -1.18
CA ALA A 216 2.05 -1.29 -1.22
C ALA A 216 2.22 -2.31 -0.08
N PHE A 217 3.47 -2.68 0.26
CA PHE A 217 3.75 -3.53 1.43
C PHE A 217 3.34 -2.85 2.74
N VAL A 218 3.59 -1.55 2.89
CA VAL A 218 3.25 -0.78 4.10
C VAL A 218 1.76 -0.68 4.29
N GLU A 219 1.03 -0.31 3.24
CA GLU A 219 -0.41 -0.21 3.29
C GLU A 219 -1.06 -1.56 3.60
N THR A 220 -0.55 -2.64 2.99
CA THR A 220 -1.00 -4.00 3.27
C THR A 220 -0.76 -4.38 4.73
N ASN A 221 0.47 -4.21 5.23
CA ASN A 221 0.79 -4.51 6.64
C ASN A 221 0.06 -3.62 7.63
N THR A 222 -0.17 -2.35 7.29
CA THR A 222 -0.97 -1.43 8.11
C THR A 222 -2.42 -1.89 8.17
N SER A 223 -2.98 -2.35 7.04
CA SER A 223 -4.33 -2.91 7.02
C SER A 223 -4.45 -4.16 7.89
N TYR A 224 -3.44 -5.04 7.90
CA TYR A 224 -3.38 -6.19 8.79
C TYR A 224 -3.34 -5.79 10.27
N ALA A 225 -2.43 -4.88 10.64
CA ALA A 225 -2.29 -4.38 12.00
C ALA A 225 -3.57 -3.72 12.51
N ASN A 226 -4.19 -2.85 11.69
CA ASN A 226 -5.46 -2.20 11.99
C ASN A 226 -6.59 -3.20 12.27
N SER A 227 -6.48 -4.40 11.72
CA SER A 227 -7.56 -5.39 11.68
C SER A 227 -7.30 -6.62 12.54
N GLY A 228 -6.23 -6.63 13.35
CA GLY A 228 -5.86 -7.76 14.18
C GLY A 228 -5.51 -9.02 13.37
N VAL A 229 -4.96 -8.84 12.17
CA VAL A 229 -4.45 -9.92 11.32
C VAL A 229 -2.97 -10.14 11.64
N TYR A 230 -2.61 -11.35 12.05
CA TYR A 230 -1.26 -11.72 12.48
C TYR A 230 -0.40 -12.17 11.28
N ILE A 231 -0.36 -11.34 10.25
CA ILE A 231 0.44 -11.54 9.04
C ILE A 231 1.35 -10.33 8.84
N LYS A 232 2.57 -10.59 8.39
CA LYS A 232 3.46 -9.57 7.84
C LYS A 232 3.89 -9.99 6.44
N VAL A 233 3.44 -9.28 5.41
CA VAL A 233 4.00 -9.46 4.07
C VAL A 233 5.37 -8.79 4.01
N VAL A 234 6.34 -9.52 3.44
CA VAL A 234 7.73 -9.06 3.28
C VAL A 234 8.19 -9.33 1.85
N PRO A 235 9.05 -8.48 1.28
CA PRO A 235 9.53 -8.68 -0.08
C PRO A 235 10.46 -9.91 -0.13
N ALA A 236 10.27 -10.77 -1.14
CA ALA A 236 11.12 -11.94 -1.36
C ALA A 236 12.48 -11.59 -1.99
N THR A 237 12.59 -10.39 -2.56
CA THR A 237 13.81 -9.84 -3.17
C THR A 237 14.07 -8.43 -2.64
N PRO A 238 15.33 -7.94 -2.59
CA PRO A 238 15.61 -6.57 -2.15
C PRO A 238 15.01 -5.49 -3.05
N LYS A 239 14.71 -5.82 -4.30
CA LYS A 239 14.10 -4.95 -5.31
C LYS A 239 13.05 -5.70 -6.12
N PRO A 240 11.99 -5.04 -6.62
CA PRO A 240 11.05 -5.65 -7.54
C PRO A 240 11.78 -6.04 -8.85
N VAL A 241 11.28 -7.07 -9.51
CA VAL A 241 11.96 -7.74 -10.63
C VAL A 241 11.33 -7.35 -11.96
N SER A 242 12.13 -6.85 -12.89
CA SER A 242 11.65 -6.60 -14.26
C SER A 242 11.51 -7.91 -15.03
N THR A 243 10.41 -8.09 -15.75
CA THR A 243 10.28 -9.08 -16.82
C THR A 243 10.30 -8.41 -18.19
N ASN A 244 10.64 -9.16 -19.24
CA ASN A 244 10.53 -8.71 -20.64
C ASN A 244 9.15 -8.99 -21.26
N TYR A 245 8.22 -9.52 -20.46
CA TYR A 245 6.86 -9.82 -20.90
C TYR A 245 6.14 -8.57 -21.42
N GLN A 246 5.52 -8.71 -22.59
CA GLN A 246 4.64 -7.69 -23.16
C GLN A 246 3.20 -8.02 -22.82
N GLU A 247 2.52 -7.06 -22.18
CA GLU A 247 1.13 -7.18 -21.77
C GLU A 247 0.23 -7.50 -22.97
N SER A 248 -0.66 -8.47 -22.79
CA SER A 248 -1.60 -8.90 -23.82
C SER A 248 -2.80 -7.94 -23.97
N GLY A 249 -3.03 -7.10 -22.96
CA GLY A 249 -4.24 -6.28 -22.84
C GLY A 249 -5.41 -6.99 -22.14
N SER A 250 -5.23 -8.23 -21.67
CA SER A 250 -6.23 -9.00 -20.92
C SER A 250 -5.64 -9.51 -19.61
N PHE A 251 -6.31 -9.20 -18.49
CA PHE A 251 -5.91 -9.70 -17.17
C PHE A 251 -5.82 -11.23 -17.12
N ASP A 252 -6.80 -11.95 -17.69
CA ASP A 252 -6.79 -13.42 -17.73
C ASP A 252 -5.59 -13.97 -18.48
N ALA A 253 -5.27 -13.41 -19.65
CA ALA A 253 -4.14 -13.88 -20.45
C ALA A 253 -2.78 -13.51 -19.82
N ASP A 254 -2.68 -12.33 -19.19
CA ASP A 254 -1.48 -11.90 -18.47
C ASP A 254 -1.26 -12.75 -17.21
N LEU A 255 -2.32 -13.07 -16.46
CA LEU A 255 -2.28 -13.96 -15.30
C LEU A 255 -1.96 -15.41 -15.71
N ALA A 256 -2.55 -15.91 -16.79
CA ALA A 256 -2.25 -17.23 -17.32
C ALA A 256 -0.78 -17.33 -17.74
N ALA A 257 -0.24 -16.30 -18.41
CA ALA A 257 1.18 -16.22 -18.75
C ALA A 257 2.08 -16.17 -17.51
N LEU A 258 1.64 -15.55 -16.41
CA LEU A 258 2.39 -15.49 -15.16
C LEU A 258 2.41 -16.86 -14.45
N LYS A 259 1.27 -17.56 -14.44
CA LYS A 259 1.05 -18.80 -13.68
C LYS A 259 1.52 -20.07 -14.39
N ASN A 260 1.32 -20.15 -15.70
CA ASN A 260 1.63 -21.36 -16.47
C ASN A 260 3.13 -21.62 -16.51
N LYS A 261 3.51 -22.90 -16.60
CA LYS A 261 4.90 -23.34 -16.61
C LYS A 261 5.31 -23.78 -18.02
N ASN A 262 6.51 -23.40 -18.44
CA ASN A 262 7.14 -23.83 -19.68
C ASN A 262 6.34 -23.46 -20.94
N ASP A 263 5.61 -22.33 -20.91
CA ASP A 263 4.90 -21.80 -22.07
C ASP A 263 5.71 -20.73 -22.82
N GLY A 264 6.94 -20.48 -22.37
CA GLY A 264 7.85 -19.48 -22.94
C GLY A 264 7.57 -18.05 -22.49
N LYS A 265 6.63 -17.85 -21.55
CA LYS A 265 6.28 -16.53 -21.01
C LYS A 265 6.57 -16.50 -19.51
N MET A 266 7.37 -15.53 -19.08
CA MET A 266 7.67 -15.30 -17.66
C MET A 266 8.19 -16.53 -16.88
N ASP A 267 8.70 -17.57 -17.59
CA ASP A 267 9.27 -18.78 -16.99
C ASP A 267 10.44 -18.45 -16.05
N GLU A 268 11.12 -17.31 -16.27
CA GLU A 268 12.15 -16.79 -15.39
C GLU A 268 11.60 -16.42 -14.00
N LEU A 269 10.36 -15.93 -13.90
CA LEU A 269 9.72 -15.57 -12.64
C LEU A 269 9.31 -16.82 -11.85
N GLN A 270 8.84 -17.86 -12.54
CA GLN A 270 8.55 -19.18 -11.93
C GLN A 270 9.83 -19.80 -11.36
N THR A 271 10.91 -19.78 -12.15
CA THR A 271 12.23 -20.27 -11.72
C THR A 271 12.72 -19.49 -10.51
N LEU A 272 12.64 -18.16 -10.55
CA LEU A 272 13.06 -17.30 -9.46
C LEU A 272 12.23 -17.54 -8.19
N ARG A 273 10.88 -17.62 -8.30
CA ARG A 273 9.97 -17.91 -7.18
C ARG A 273 10.41 -19.17 -6.43
N ASN A 274 10.70 -20.25 -7.15
CA ASN A 274 11.14 -21.51 -6.54
C ASN A 274 12.54 -21.39 -5.89
N GLN A 275 13.46 -20.64 -6.51
CA GLN A 275 14.82 -20.44 -6.00
C GLN A 275 14.85 -19.65 -4.69
N ILE A 276 14.09 -18.55 -4.62
CA ILE A 276 14.02 -17.69 -3.43
C ILE A 276 12.94 -18.13 -2.45
N ARG A 277 12.14 -19.15 -2.83
CA ARG A 277 11.04 -19.71 -2.06
C ARG A 277 9.98 -18.67 -1.70
N ALA A 278 9.60 -17.84 -2.67
CA ALA A 278 8.54 -16.85 -2.50
C ALA A 278 7.17 -17.54 -2.41
N ASP A 279 6.40 -17.15 -1.40
CA ASP A 279 5.08 -17.70 -1.11
C ASP A 279 4.03 -17.23 -2.13
N VAL A 280 4.11 -15.98 -2.57
CA VAL A 280 3.20 -15.35 -3.54
C VAL A 280 3.98 -14.60 -4.61
N VAL A 281 3.44 -14.55 -5.84
CA VAL A 281 3.95 -13.68 -6.91
C VAL A 281 2.89 -12.67 -7.33
N VAL A 282 3.25 -11.39 -7.37
CA VAL A 282 2.40 -10.31 -7.87
C VAL A 282 3.08 -9.64 -9.06
N LEU A 283 2.40 -9.58 -10.21
CA LEU A 283 2.85 -8.85 -11.40
C LEU A 283 2.14 -7.51 -11.50
N LEU A 284 2.90 -6.42 -11.53
CA LEU A 284 2.39 -5.08 -11.84
C LEU A 284 2.33 -4.90 -13.36
N ILE A 285 1.14 -4.54 -13.87
CA ILE A 285 0.88 -4.26 -15.28
C ILE A 285 0.28 -2.86 -15.49
N ASN A 286 0.22 -2.39 -16.74
CA ASN A 286 -0.43 -1.15 -17.16
C ASN A 286 -1.73 -1.43 -17.94
N ASN A 287 -2.67 -2.12 -17.29
CA ASN A 287 -4.00 -2.37 -17.83
C ASN A 287 -5.08 -1.72 -16.96
N GLY A 288 -5.55 -0.55 -17.35
CA GLY A 288 -6.59 0.20 -16.63
C GLY A 288 -8.02 -0.31 -16.81
N SER A 289 -8.24 -1.50 -17.38
CA SER A 289 -9.58 -2.08 -17.49
C SER A 289 -10.15 -2.57 -16.15
N SER A 290 -9.27 -2.90 -15.19
CA SER A 290 -9.61 -3.31 -13.83
C SER A 290 -8.44 -3.05 -12.89
N CYS A 291 -8.63 -3.21 -11.57
CA CYS A 291 -7.56 -2.97 -10.60
C CYS A 291 -6.70 -4.20 -10.30
N GLY A 292 -7.24 -5.41 -10.41
CA GLY A 292 -6.47 -6.62 -10.20
C GLY A 292 -7.20 -7.90 -10.57
N LEU A 293 -6.45 -9.00 -10.52
CA LEU A 293 -6.96 -10.35 -10.67
C LEU A 293 -6.02 -11.35 -9.96
N ALA A 294 -6.49 -11.92 -8.86
CA ALA A 294 -5.90 -13.09 -8.22
C ALA A 294 -6.25 -14.37 -9.00
N SER A 295 -5.35 -15.36 -9.00
CA SER A 295 -5.61 -16.61 -9.71
C SER A 295 -6.69 -17.48 -9.08
N ASP A 296 -6.93 -17.37 -7.78
CA ASP A 296 -7.91 -18.19 -7.06
C ASP A 296 -8.39 -17.48 -5.79
N ILE A 297 -9.56 -17.91 -5.32
CA ILE A 297 -10.03 -17.66 -3.95
C ILE A 297 -9.72 -18.89 -3.11
N LEU A 298 -8.83 -18.74 -2.13
CA LEU A 298 -8.19 -19.85 -1.39
C LEU A 298 -7.34 -20.71 -2.33
N GLY A 299 -6.24 -20.12 -2.79
CA GLY A 299 -5.29 -20.75 -3.70
C GLY A 299 -4.38 -21.78 -3.02
N ASN A 300 -3.43 -22.30 -3.79
CA ASN A 300 -2.36 -23.19 -3.33
C ASN A 300 -1.02 -22.75 -3.93
N LYS A 301 0.04 -23.55 -3.76
CA LYS A 301 1.36 -23.22 -4.32
C LYS A 301 1.33 -23.05 -5.84
N GLU A 302 0.52 -23.84 -6.56
CA GLU A 302 0.34 -23.74 -8.02
C GLU A 302 -0.45 -22.51 -8.46
N SER A 303 -1.24 -21.88 -7.59
CA SER A 303 -2.10 -20.75 -7.92
C SER A 303 -1.90 -19.47 -7.10
N ALA A 304 -0.84 -19.38 -6.29
CA ALA A 304 -0.51 -18.17 -5.54
C ALA A 304 0.12 -17.07 -6.41
N PHE A 305 -0.65 -16.61 -7.40
CA PHE A 305 -0.28 -15.58 -8.37
C PHE A 305 -1.39 -14.53 -8.47
N ALA A 306 -1.00 -13.28 -8.64
CA ALA A 306 -1.92 -12.18 -8.93
C ALA A 306 -1.33 -11.20 -9.93
N VAL A 307 -2.20 -10.52 -10.66
CA VAL A 307 -1.87 -9.41 -11.55
C VAL A 307 -2.57 -8.16 -11.03
N VAL A 308 -1.87 -7.03 -10.96
CA VAL A 308 -2.39 -5.78 -10.39
C VAL A 308 -2.08 -4.62 -11.33
N TYR A 309 -3.08 -3.78 -11.60
CA TYR A 309 -2.84 -2.52 -12.29
C TYR A 309 -2.02 -1.59 -11.38
N TYR A 310 -0.84 -1.15 -11.85
CA TYR A 310 0.13 -0.45 -11.01
C TYR A 310 -0.45 0.77 -10.27
N ASP A 311 -1.39 1.50 -10.89
CA ASP A 311 -1.97 2.70 -10.29
C ASP A 311 -3.04 2.39 -9.22
N CYS A 312 -3.57 1.16 -9.19
CA CYS A 312 -4.43 0.66 -8.11
C CYS A 312 -3.65 -0.01 -6.96
N ALA A 313 -2.35 -0.31 -7.14
CA ALA A 313 -1.57 -1.10 -6.19
C ALA A 313 -1.52 -0.47 -4.78
N THR A 314 -1.47 0.85 -4.71
CA THR A 314 -1.45 1.65 -3.46
C THR A 314 -2.67 2.55 -3.39
N GLY A 315 -3.10 3.02 -2.22
CA GLY A 315 -4.24 3.93 -2.02
C GLY A 315 -5.63 3.32 -2.30
N ASN A 316 -5.77 2.50 -3.35
CA ASN A 316 -6.90 1.60 -3.54
C ASN A 316 -6.67 0.22 -2.90
N TYR A 317 -5.47 -0.04 -2.39
CA TYR A 317 -5.11 -1.28 -1.67
C TYR A 317 -5.23 -2.56 -2.50
N SER A 318 -5.23 -2.48 -3.84
CA SER A 318 -5.43 -3.66 -4.69
C SER A 318 -4.31 -4.69 -4.55
N PHE A 319 -3.08 -4.29 -4.21
CA PHE A 319 -2.01 -5.23 -3.93
C PHE A 319 -2.35 -6.18 -2.76
N GLY A 320 -2.82 -5.63 -1.64
CA GLY A 320 -3.26 -6.42 -0.49
C GLY A 320 -4.55 -7.18 -0.75
N HIS A 321 -5.47 -6.59 -1.52
CA HIS A 321 -6.74 -7.21 -1.92
C HIS A 321 -6.54 -8.54 -2.67
N GLU A 322 -5.69 -8.55 -3.70
CA GLU A 322 -5.45 -9.77 -4.47
C GLU A 322 -4.76 -10.87 -3.64
N ILE A 323 -3.87 -10.50 -2.73
CA ILE A 323 -3.28 -11.44 -1.77
C ILE A 323 -4.37 -12.00 -0.84
N GLY A 324 -5.33 -11.17 -0.43
CA GLY A 324 -6.50 -11.58 0.35
C GLY A 324 -7.34 -12.65 -0.36
N HIS A 325 -7.57 -12.51 -1.66
CA HIS A 325 -8.23 -13.56 -2.46
C HIS A 325 -7.46 -14.89 -2.41
N ILE A 326 -6.14 -14.87 -2.62
CA ILE A 326 -5.31 -16.08 -2.52
C ILE A 326 -5.45 -16.76 -1.15
N GLN A 327 -5.69 -15.99 -0.08
CA GLN A 327 -5.94 -16.52 1.28
C GLN A 327 -7.37 -17.00 1.54
N GLY A 328 -8.32 -16.74 0.63
CA GLY A 328 -9.71 -17.17 0.72
C GLY A 328 -10.72 -16.07 1.05
N ALA A 329 -10.28 -14.81 1.14
CA ALA A 329 -11.19 -13.69 1.34
C ALA A 329 -12.02 -13.41 0.07
N ARG A 330 -13.26 -12.98 0.26
CA ARG A 330 -14.23 -12.66 -0.78
C ARG A 330 -14.66 -11.21 -0.72
N HIS A 331 -15.27 -10.76 -1.80
CA HIS A 331 -15.89 -9.45 -1.84
C HIS A 331 -17.04 -9.35 -0.83
N ASN A 332 -17.50 -8.12 -0.60
CA ASN A 332 -18.69 -7.88 0.21
C ASN A 332 -19.91 -8.65 -0.35
N PRO A 333 -20.83 -9.09 0.53
CA PRO A 333 -21.90 -10.02 0.16
C PRO A 333 -22.90 -9.44 -0.84
N GLU A 334 -23.00 -8.12 -0.96
CA GLU A 334 -23.87 -7.44 -1.93
C GLU A 334 -23.39 -7.65 -3.38
N VAL A 335 -22.11 -7.96 -3.58
CA VAL A 335 -21.50 -8.21 -4.91
C VAL A 335 -21.19 -9.70 -5.09
N ASP A 336 -20.68 -10.36 -4.05
CA ASP A 336 -20.37 -11.79 -4.08
C ASP A 336 -21.05 -12.50 -2.89
N PRO A 337 -22.25 -13.08 -3.07
CA PRO A 337 -22.96 -13.79 -2.00
C PRO A 337 -22.48 -15.24 -1.80
N THR A 338 -21.37 -15.65 -2.45
CA THR A 338 -20.91 -17.05 -2.44
C THR A 338 -20.38 -17.45 -1.05
N PRO A 339 -20.99 -18.43 -0.34
CA PRO A 339 -20.64 -18.74 1.05
C PRO A 339 -19.40 -19.65 1.19
N SER A 340 -18.69 -19.90 0.09
CA SER A 340 -17.57 -20.83 0.05
C SER A 340 -16.34 -20.11 -0.48
N PRO A 341 -15.13 -20.29 0.08
CA PRO A 341 -14.76 -21.35 1.00
C PRO A 341 -15.18 -21.11 2.45
N PHE A 342 -15.41 -19.86 2.84
CA PHE A 342 -15.83 -19.47 4.18
C PHE A 342 -17.06 -18.56 4.10
N ALA A 343 -18.17 -18.97 4.71
CA ALA A 343 -19.42 -18.20 4.68
C ALA A 343 -19.31 -16.84 5.36
N TYR A 344 -18.34 -16.70 6.27
CA TYR A 344 -18.01 -15.47 6.98
C TYR A 344 -16.86 -14.69 6.31
N GLY A 345 -16.35 -15.16 5.17
CA GLY A 345 -15.10 -14.67 4.57
C GLY A 345 -15.24 -13.43 3.70
N HIS A 346 -16.29 -12.63 3.87
CA HIS A 346 -16.58 -11.49 2.99
C HIS A 346 -16.01 -10.18 3.53
N GLY A 347 -15.78 -9.26 2.60
CA GLY A 347 -15.58 -7.85 2.89
C GLY A 347 -16.80 -7.17 3.53
N PHE A 348 -16.65 -5.88 3.84
CA PHE A 348 -17.67 -5.09 4.51
C PHE A 348 -17.87 -3.74 3.82
N MET A 349 -19.13 -3.41 3.57
CA MET A 349 -19.58 -2.14 3.04
C MET A 349 -20.50 -1.46 4.05
N ASP A 350 -20.26 -0.18 4.33
CA ASP A 350 -21.16 0.65 5.13
C ASP A 350 -21.50 1.93 4.35
N ALA A 351 -22.58 1.83 3.56
CA ALA A 351 -23.10 2.95 2.78
C ALA A 351 -23.68 4.08 3.64
N THR A 352 -23.96 3.84 4.93
CA THR A 352 -24.45 4.89 5.84
C THR A 352 -23.32 5.80 6.27
N ARG A 353 -22.13 5.23 6.48
CA ARG A 353 -20.90 5.97 6.85
C ARG A 353 -19.98 6.27 5.67
N ASN A 354 -20.40 5.96 4.44
CA ASN A 354 -19.60 6.09 3.23
C ASN A 354 -18.19 5.48 3.36
N ARG A 355 -18.11 4.28 3.95
CA ARG A 355 -16.84 3.56 4.16
C ARG A 355 -16.93 2.10 3.72
N ARG A 356 -15.81 1.55 3.28
CA ARG A 356 -15.71 0.16 2.84
C ARG A 356 -14.36 -0.46 3.21
N SER A 357 -14.34 -1.78 3.43
CA SER A 357 -13.14 -2.55 3.77
C SER A 357 -12.27 -2.83 2.53
N VAL A 358 -11.06 -3.37 2.73
CA VAL A 358 -10.13 -3.76 1.67
C VAL A 358 -10.77 -4.74 0.69
N MET A 359 -11.67 -5.63 1.10
CA MET A 359 -12.30 -6.58 0.17
C MET A 359 -13.61 -6.09 -0.45
N SER A 360 -14.13 -4.93 -0.06
CA SER A 360 -15.43 -4.48 -0.56
C SER A 360 -15.32 -3.68 -1.85
N TYR A 361 -16.28 -3.86 -2.76
CA TYR A 361 -16.54 -2.96 -3.88
C TYR A 361 -17.01 -1.59 -3.40
N ASP A 362 -16.99 -0.61 -4.30
CA ASP A 362 -17.53 0.72 -4.05
C ASP A 362 -19.04 0.67 -3.81
N CYS A 363 -19.54 1.56 -2.95
CA CYS A 363 -20.97 1.68 -2.69
C CYS A 363 -21.63 2.70 -3.65
N PRO A 364 -22.95 2.66 -3.85
CA PRO A 364 -23.65 3.55 -4.79
C PRO A 364 -23.41 5.05 -4.58
N ASN A 365 -23.10 5.47 -3.34
CA ASN A 365 -22.85 6.87 -2.97
C ASN A 365 -21.35 7.21 -2.85
N HIS A 366 -20.45 6.37 -3.37
CA HIS A 366 -18.99 6.46 -3.25
C HIS A 366 -18.46 6.34 -1.81
N CYS A 367 -18.04 5.13 -1.47
CA CYS A 367 -17.47 4.79 -0.18
C CYS A 367 -15.94 4.92 -0.21
N THR A 368 -15.41 5.59 0.82
CA THR A 368 -13.98 5.62 1.08
C THR A 368 -13.52 4.20 1.44
N ARG A 369 -12.61 3.64 0.64
CA ARG A 369 -11.94 2.39 1.00
C ARG A 369 -10.91 2.68 2.07
N LEU A 370 -11.02 2.02 3.21
CA LEU A 370 -10.10 2.18 4.32
C LEU A 370 -9.24 0.91 4.47
N PRO A 371 -8.00 1.03 4.99
CA PRO A 371 -7.09 -0.09 5.19
C PRO A 371 -7.55 -0.91 6.40
N GLN A 372 -8.69 -1.57 6.23
CA GLN A 372 -9.42 -2.35 7.22
C GLN A 372 -9.89 -3.63 6.56
N TRP A 373 -9.67 -4.75 7.21
CA TRP A 373 -10.27 -6.04 6.90
C TRP A 373 -11.52 -6.19 7.75
N ALA A 374 -12.56 -6.78 7.17
CA ALA A 374 -13.85 -6.96 7.79
C ALA A 374 -13.73 -7.82 9.06
N ARG A 375 -14.35 -7.33 10.14
CA ARG A 375 -14.34 -7.98 11.46
C ARG A 375 -15.44 -7.39 12.37
N PRO A 376 -16.00 -8.18 13.29
CA PRO A 376 -16.91 -7.67 14.31
C PRO A 376 -16.22 -6.71 15.31
N ASP A 377 -16.92 -5.77 15.92
CA ASP A 377 -18.32 -5.37 15.67
C ASP A 377 -18.43 -4.10 14.81
N GLU A 378 -17.31 -3.44 14.50
CA GLU A 378 -17.30 -2.15 13.81
C GLU A 378 -17.22 -2.27 12.28
N TRP A 379 -16.46 -3.26 11.80
CA TRP A 379 -16.12 -3.44 10.38
C TRP A 379 -16.78 -4.69 9.80
N GLY A 380 -17.94 -5.10 10.33
CA GLY A 380 -18.64 -6.30 9.90
C GLY A 380 -19.30 -7.06 11.05
N ASN A 381 -19.52 -8.35 10.86
CA ASN A 381 -20.15 -9.24 11.82
C ASN A 381 -19.48 -10.62 11.78
N SER A 382 -19.70 -11.46 12.79
CA SER A 382 -19.02 -12.76 12.89
C SER A 382 -19.36 -13.77 11.79
N ASP A 383 -20.53 -13.62 11.16
CA ASP A 383 -21.18 -14.69 10.40
C ASP A 383 -21.01 -14.53 8.88
N VAL A 384 -20.85 -13.29 8.40
CA VAL A 384 -20.77 -12.95 6.96
C VAL A 384 -19.54 -12.10 6.65
N SER A 385 -19.37 -10.96 7.33
CA SER A 385 -18.30 -9.99 7.01
C SER A 385 -17.17 -10.07 8.03
N ASN A 386 -16.31 -11.08 7.90
CA ASN A 386 -15.18 -11.38 8.78
C ASN A 386 -13.99 -11.98 8.02
N ASP A 387 -13.59 -11.35 6.91
CA ASP A 387 -12.41 -11.78 6.14
C ASP A 387 -11.09 -11.73 6.96
N ALA A 388 -10.98 -10.88 7.99
CA ALA A 388 -9.82 -10.85 8.89
C ALA A 388 -9.63 -12.20 9.62
N ARG A 389 -10.73 -12.89 9.94
CA ARG A 389 -10.70 -14.24 10.49
C ARG A 389 -10.15 -15.23 9.46
N VAL A 390 -10.58 -15.16 8.21
CA VAL A 390 -10.06 -16.02 7.14
C VAL A 390 -8.55 -15.87 7.02
N LEU A 391 -8.06 -14.63 6.91
CA LEU A 391 -6.62 -14.37 6.81
C LEU A 391 -5.85 -14.97 7.98
N ASN A 392 -6.35 -14.81 9.20
CA ASN A 392 -5.73 -15.37 10.39
C ASN A 392 -5.74 -16.90 10.43
N GLU A 393 -6.84 -17.52 10.01
CA GLU A 393 -6.98 -18.98 10.00
C GLU A 393 -6.11 -19.63 8.91
N THR A 394 -5.87 -18.96 7.78
CA THR A 394 -5.10 -19.46 6.63
C THR A 394 -3.65 -18.96 6.54
N ARG A 395 -3.18 -18.15 7.50
CA ARG A 395 -1.83 -17.53 7.42
C ARG A 395 -0.66 -18.50 7.23
N ASP A 396 -0.68 -19.65 7.89
CA ASP A 396 0.39 -20.67 7.75
C ASP A 396 0.30 -21.43 6.43
N MET A 397 -0.88 -21.46 5.81
CA MET A 397 -1.08 -22.07 4.51
C MET A 397 -0.38 -21.25 3.43
N ILE A 398 -0.68 -19.95 3.38
CA ILE A 398 -0.08 -19.07 2.38
C ILE A 398 1.44 -18.95 2.57
N ALA A 399 1.94 -18.88 3.81
CA ALA A 399 3.37 -18.89 4.11
C ALA A 399 4.11 -20.22 3.77
N GLY A 400 3.37 -21.21 3.28
CA GLY A 400 3.87 -22.51 2.85
C GLY A 400 3.80 -22.75 1.34
N PHE A 401 3.40 -21.77 0.52
CA PHE A 401 3.21 -21.88 -0.93
C PHE A 401 4.51 -21.88 -1.75
N ARG A 402 5.57 -22.44 -1.19
CA ARG A 402 6.94 -22.42 -1.74
C ARG A 402 7.20 -23.50 -2.77
#